data_AF-A0A1V3J456-F1
#
_entry.id   AF-A0A1V3J456-F1
#
_cell.length_a   1.000
_cell.length_b   1.000
_cell.length_c   1.000
_cell.angle_alpha   90.00
_cell.angle_beta   90.00
_cell.angle_gamma   90.00
#
_symmetry.space_group_name_H-M   'P 1'
#
loop_
_entity.id
_entity.type
_entity.pdbx_description
1 polymer ?
#
loop_
_entity_poly.entity_id
_entity_poly.type
_entity_poly.pdbx_seq_one_letter_code
_entity_poly.pdbx_strand_id
1 'polypeptide(L)'
;MTKRIDYKTLKQWFFEDAYLWCQRKFRNGKVYQWEKSESEWGGALDSFEGNFNLPIENLMLYIIYVILRGGRNPYGHRAALNDIDKILSENNLNDLISELGEEEKQEFLYDLNLVLNNREIEE
;
A
#
# COMPACT_ATOMS: atom_id res chain seq x y z
N MET A 1 0.69 21.67 -11.86
CA MET A 1 -0.07 20.59 -11.21
C MET A 1 0.75 19.33 -11.33
N THR A 2 1.08 18.69 -10.20
CA THR A 2 1.70 17.36 -10.21
C THR A 2 0.70 16.39 -10.80
N LYS A 3 1.12 15.58 -11.77
CA LYS A 3 0.25 14.58 -12.38
C LYS A 3 0.02 13.47 -11.37
N ARG A 4 -1.24 13.15 -11.08
CA ARG A 4 -1.64 12.03 -10.23
C ARG A 4 -1.09 10.72 -10.78
N ILE A 5 -0.60 9.86 -9.89
CA ILE A 5 -0.11 8.53 -10.22
C ILE A 5 -1.29 7.58 -10.29
N ASP A 6 -1.39 6.78 -11.36
CA ASP A 6 -2.45 5.79 -11.49
C ASP A 6 -2.19 4.54 -10.64
N TYR A 7 -3.27 3.83 -10.31
CA TYR A 7 -3.22 2.68 -9.40
C TYR A 7 -2.25 1.59 -9.84
N LYS A 8 -2.20 1.29 -11.15
CA LYS A 8 -1.33 0.26 -11.71
C LYS A 8 0.14 0.66 -11.61
N THR A 9 0.45 1.92 -11.93
CA THR A 9 1.80 2.48 -11.78
C THR A 9 2.24 2.44 -10.32
N LEU A 10 1.38 2.85 -9.38
CA LEU A 10 1.69 2.83 -7.95
C LEU A 10 1.94 1.40 -7.46
N LYS A 11 1.09 0.45 -7.86
CA LYS A 11 1.26 -0.98 -7.58
C LYS A 11 2.60 -1.51 -8.10
N GLN A 12 2.96 -1.18 -9.34
CA GLN A 12 4.25 -1.56 -9.93
C GLN A 12 5.44 -0.98 -9.15
N TRP A 13 5.42 0.32 -8.86
CA TRP A 13 6.49 0.98 -8.09
C TRP A 13 6.66 0.36 -6.71
N PHE A 14 5.56 0.03 -6.04
CA PHE A 14 5.59 -0.60 -4.73
C PHE A 14 6.27 -1.99 -4.78
N PHE A 15 5.93 -2.80 -5.79
CA PHE A 15 6.58 -4.11 -6.01
C PHE A 15 8.07 -3.98 -6.33
N GLU A 16 8.42 -3.03 -7.20
CA GLU A 16 9.82 -2.76 -7.56
C GLU A 16 10.62 -2.32 -6.33
N ASP A 17 10.08 -1.43 -5.49
CA ASP A 17 10.78 -0.99 -4.28
C ASP A 17 10.91 -2.11 -3.23
N ALA A 18 9.87 -2.92 -3.02
CA ALA A 18 9.95 -4.11 -2.17
C ALA A 18 11.04 -5.07 -2.66
N TYR A 19 11.17 -5.25 -3.97
CA TYR A 19 12.27 -6.02 -4.55
C TYR A 19 13.63 -5.38 -4.27
N LEU A 20 13.77 -4.05 -4.36
CA LEU A 20 15.01 -3.35 -3.98
C LEU A 20 15.34 -3.57 -2.50
N TRP A 21 14.35 -3.55 -1.61
CA TRP A 21 14.55 -3.87 -0.20
C TRP A 21 15.09 -5.29 0.02
N CYS A 22 14.60 -6.28 -0.74
CA CYS A 22 15.19 -7.61 -0.78
C CYS A 22 16.65 -7.58 -1.29
N GLN A 23 16.93 -6.87 -2.38
CA GLN A 23 18.29 -6.75 -2.92
C GLN A 23 19.27 -6.15 -1.91
N ARG A 24 18.84 -5.17 -1.11
CA ARG A 24 19.66 -4.54 -0.06
C ARG A 24 20.13 -5.52 1.03
N LYS A 25 19.46 -6.67 1.18
CA LYS A 25 19.91 -7.75 2.08
C LYS A 25 21.15 -8.48 1.55
N PHE A 26 21.47 -8.37 0.26
CA PHE A 26 22.65 -8.97 -0.37
C PHE A 26 23.79 -7.95 -0.42
N ARG A 27 24.69 -7.99 0.58
CA ARG A 27 25.81 -7.05 0.67
C ARG A 27 27.04 -7.71 1.25
N ASN A 28 28.23 -7.23 0.88
CA ASN A 28 29.51 -7.71 1.41
C ASN A 28 29.72 -9.23 1.29
N GLY A 29 29.24 -9.84 0.20
CA GLY A 29 29.34 -11.29 -0.04
C GLY A 29 28.48 -12.16 0.88
N LYS A 30 27.48 -11.58 1.57
CA LYS A 30 26.58 -12.28 2.50
C LYS A 30 25.13 -11.88 2.26
N VAL A 31 24.22 -12.75 2.70
CA VAL A 31 22.78 -12.46 2.78
C VAL A 31 22.44 -12.16 4.23
N TYR A 32 21.95 -10.96 4.51
CA TYR A 32 21.54 -10.52 5.84
C TYR A 32 20.10 -10.95 6.10
N GLN A 33 19.84 -11.48 7.30
CA GLN A 33 18.48 -11.84 7.71
C GLN A 33 17.64 -10.57 7.96
N TRP A 34 16.33 -10.71 7.82
CA TRP A 34 15.36 -9.71 8.24
C TRP A 34 15.28 -9.69 9.76
N GLU A 35 15.22 -8.50 10.36
CA GLU A 35 14.85 -8.37 11.77
C GLU A 35 13.39 -8.77 11.98
N LYS A 36 13.01 -9.17 13.20
CA LYS A 36 11.67 -9.71 13.49
C LYS A 36 10.51 -8.79 13.05
N SER A 37 10.72 -7.49 13.05
CA SER A 37 9.74 -6.46 12.64
C SER A 37 9.96 -5.91 11.24
N GLU A 38 11.02 -6.34 10.55
CA GLU A 38 11.40 -5.85 9.23
C GLU A 38 10.77 -6.75 8.15
N SER A 39 10.31 -6.15 7.06
CA SER A 39 9.94 -6.87 5.86
C SER A 39 10.13 -5.98 4.65
N GLU A 40 10.25 -6.57 3.48
CA GLU A 40 10.33 -5.90 2.19
C GLU A 40 9.15 -4.94 1.98
N TRP A 41 7.95 -5.35 2.36
CA TRP A 41 6.75 -4.53 2.27
C TRP A 41 6.72 -3.37 3.27
N GLY A 42 7.30 -3.55 4.46
CA GLY A 42 7.40 -2.49 5.46
C GLY A 42 8.38 -1.44 5.00
N GLY A 43 9.56 -1.88 4.53
CA GLY A 43 10.53 -0.98 3.92
C GLY A 43 9.95 -0.25 2.70
N ALA A 44 9.20 -0.94 1.84
CA ALA A 44 8.54 -0.31 0.70
C ALA A 44 7.54 0.76 1.15
N LEU A 45 6.70 0.47 2.15
CA LEU A 45 5.78 1.47 2.71
C LEU A 45 6.54 2.69 3.25
N ASP A 46 7.61 2.49 4.01
CA ASP A 46 8.46 3.57 4.55
C ASP A 46 9.09 4.42 3.43
N SER A 47 9.39 3.83 2.25
CA SER A 47 9.90 4.57 1.08
C SER A 47 8.85 5.50 0.46
N PHE A 48 7.56 5.24 0.63
CA PHE A 48 6.47 6.00 0.00
C PHE A 48 5.67 6.87 1.00
N GLU A 49 5.75 6.58 2.29
CA GLU A 49 5.02 7.33 3.32
C GLU A 49 5.39 8.83 3.26
N GLY A 50 4.37 9.69 3.15
CA GLY A 50 4.54 11.14 3.03
C GLY A 50 4.95 11.65 1.65
N ASN A 51 5.12 10.78 0.65
CA ASN A 51 5.52 11.18 -0.72
C ASN A 51 4.36 11.48 -1.66
N PHE A 52 3.11 11.18 -1.27
CA PHE A 52 1.91 11.49 -2.04
C PHE A 52 1.09 12.59 -1.40
N ASN A 53 0.76 13.62 -2.19
CA ASN A 53 -0.03 14.76 -1.71
C ASN A 53 -1.55 14.56 -1.90
N LEU A 54 -1.95 13.63 -2.77
CA LEU A 54 -3.36 13.38 -3.03
C LEU A 54 -3.89 12.29 -2.09
N PRO A 55 -5.05 12.48 -1.44
CA PRO A 55 -5.63 11.45 -0.57
C PRO A 55 -5.89 10.12 -1.30
N ILE A 56 -6.28 10.16 -2.57
CA ILE A 56 -6.53 8.95 -3.38
C ILE A 56 -5.25 8.13 -3.61
N GLU A 57 -4.09 8.77 -3.81
CA GLU A 57 -2.81 8.08 -3.98
C GLU A 57 -2.37 7.38 -2.69
N ASN A 58 -2.56 8.05 -1.55
CA ASN A 58 -2.31 7.46 -0.23
C ASN A 58 -3.27 6.29 0.04
N LEU A 59 -4.55 6.44 -0.31
CA LEU A 59 -5.53 5.35 -0.16
C LEU A 59 -5.12 4.14 -1.00
N MET A 60 -4.75 4.35 -2.26
CA MET A 60 -4.22 3.29 -3.13
C MET A 60 -2.99 2.59 -2.52
N LEU A 61 -2.03 3.35 -2.02
CA LEU A 61 -0.83 2.83 -1.37
C LEU A 61 -1.15 1.89 -0.20
N TYR A 62 -2.03 2.31 0.71
CA TYR A 62 -2.40 1.49 1.87
C TYR A 62 -3.17 0.24 1.48
N ILE A 63 -4.06 0.31 0.47
CA ILE A 63 -4.76 -0.86 -0.07
C ILE A 63 -3.77 -1.88 -0.65
N ILE A 64 -2.80 -1.43 -1.47
CA ILE A 64 -1.74 -2.29 -2.00
C ILE A 64 -0.96 -2.94 -0.88
N TYR A 65 -0.50 -2.16 0.11
CA TYR A 65 0.28 -2.68 1.23
C TYR A 65 -0.48 -3.75 2.03
N VAL A 66 -1.75 -3.50 2.35
CA VAL A 66 -2.60 -4.43 3.10
C VAL A 66 -2.76 -5.76 2.35
N ILE A 67 -3.05 -5.72 1.04
CA ILE A 67 -3.19 -6.91 0.19
C ILE A 67 -1.88 -7.70 0.15
N LEU A 68 -0.76 -7.04 -0.11
CA LEU A 68 0.55 -7.70 -0.25
C LEU A 68 1.03 -8.34 1.04
N ARG A 69 0.66 -7.76 2.19
CA ARG A 69 0.97 -8.35 3.48
C ARG A 69 0.12 -9.56 3.80
N GLY A 70 -1.13 -9.61 3.33
CA GLY A 70 -2.02 -10.77 3.52
C GLY A 70 -2.07 -11.24 4.97
N GLY A 71 -2.17 -10.31 5.92
CA GLY A 71 -2.20 -10.59 7.36
C GLY A 71 -0.84 -10.88 8.03
N ARG A 72 0.25 -11.04 7.27
CA ARG A 72 1.60 -11.18 7.84
C ARG A 72 1.97 -9.89 8.58
N ASN A 73 2.29 -10.01 9.86
CA ASN A 73 2.43 -8.90 10.83
C ASN A 73 1.10 -8.13 11.08
N PRO A 74 0.31 -8.60 12.06
CA PRO A 74 -0.96 -8.01 12.44
C PRO A 74 -0.92 -6.54 12.88
N TYR A 75 0.21 -6.10 13.46
CA TYR A 75 0.34 -4.71 13.91
C TYR A 75 0.36 -3.75 12.71
N GLY A 76 1.24 -4.03 11.74
CA GLY A 76 1.33 -3.20 10.53
C GLY A 76 0.05 -3.23 9.69
N HIS A 77 -0.65 -4.38 9.66
CA HIS A 77 -1.94 -4.49 9.00
C HIS A 77 -3.00 -3.58 9.66
N ARG A 78 -3.14 -3.61 10.99
CA ARG A 78 -4.07 -2.74 11.72
C ARG A 78 -3.73 -1.26 11.57
N ALA A 79 -2.45 -0.90 11.57
CA ALA A 79 -2.03 0.49 11.36
C ALA A 79 -2.51 1.01 9.99
N ALA A 80 -2.23 0.28 8.91
CA ALA A 80 -2.66 0.68 7.58
C ALA A 80 -4.20 0.72 7.43
N LEU A 81 -4.94 -0.17 8.09
CA LEU A 81 -6.40 -0.10 8.14
C LEU A 81 -6.91 1.19 8.82
N ASN A 82 -6.24 1.64 9.89
CA ASN A 82 -6.59 2.91 10.54
C ASN A 82 -6.32 4.10 9.61
N ASP A 83 -5.24 4.07 8.83
CA ASP A 83 -4.94 5.12 7.85
C ASP A 83 -5.96 5.15 6.71
N ILE A 84 -6.41 3.98 6.25
CA ILE A 84 -7.53 3.85 5.30
C ILE A 84 -8.80 4.48 5.87
N ASP A 85 -9.17 4.14 7.11
CA ASP A 85 -10.36 4.69 7.77
C ASP A 85 -10.28 6.21 7.90
N LYS A 86 -9.10 6.72 8.29
CA LYS A 86 -8.88 8.15 8.40
C LYS A 86 -9.13 8.85 7.07
N ILE A 87 -8.51 8.38 5.99
CA ILE A 87 -8.69 8.97 4.65
C ILE A 87 -10.16 8.95 4.24
N LEU A 88 -10.85 7.81 4.43
CA LEU A 88 -12.27 7.66 4.06
C LEU A 88 -13.22 8.47 4.96
N SER A 89 -12.82 8.79 6.19
CA SER A 89 -13.60 9.65 7.10
C SER A 89 -13.45 11.14 6.78
N GLU A 90 -12.28 11.53 6.24
CA GLU A 90 -11.95 12.93 5.94
C GLU A 90 -12.33 13.33 4.49
N ASN A 91 -12.65 12.36 3.63
CA ASN A 91 -12.89 12.58 2.21
C ASN A 91 -14.12 11.80 1.71
N ASN A 92 -14.86 12.36 0.76
CA ASN A 92 -15.93 11.61 0.09
C ASN A 92 -15.34 10.64 -0.94
N LEU A 93 -15.69 9.35 -0.84
CA LEU A 93 -15.19 8.32 -1.75
C LEU A 93 -15.52 8.61 -3.23
N ASN A 94 -16.71 9.14 -3.54
CA ASN A 94 -17.09 9.44 -4.92
C ASN A 94 -16.21 10.54 -5.52
N ASP A 95 -15.81 11.52 -4.70
CA ASP A 95 -14.90 12.58 -5.12
C ASP A 95 -13.49 12.01 -5.36
N LEU A 96 -13.00 11.16 -4.46
CA LEU A 96 -11.69 10.50 -4.60
C LEU A 96 -11.58 9.68 -5.88
N ILE A 97 -12.63 8.94 -6.24
CA ILE A 97 -12.63 8.06 -7.41
C ILE A 97 -13.10 8.76 -8.70
N SER A 98 -13.47 10.04 -8.64
CA SER A 98 -14.02 10.78 -9.78
C SER A 98 -12.99 11.00 -10.90
N GLU A 99 -11.71 11.09 -10.54
CA GLU A 99 -10.62 11.32 -11.49
C GLU A 99 -10.05 10.03 -12.09
N LEU A 100 -10.46 8.86 -11.58
CA LEU A 100 -9.94 7.57 -12.05
C LEU A 100 -10.53 7.22 -13.41
N GLY A 101 -9.69 6.67 -14.29
CA GLY A 101 -10.18 6.07 -15.53
C GLY A 101 -11.05 4.84 -15.23
N GLU A 102 -11.94 4.46 -16.15
CA GLU A 102 -12.89 3.36 -15.93
C GLU A 102 -12.20 2.03 -15.53
N GLU A 103 -11.15 1.64 -16.26
CA GLU A 103 -10.39 0.42 -15.97
C GLU A 103 -9.68 0.48 -14.60
N GLU A 104 -9.00 1.60 -14.34
CA GLU A 104 -8.31 1.86 -13.06
C GLU A 104 -9.31 1.83 -11.89
N LYS A 105 -10.48 2.45 -12.06
CA LYS A 105 -11.54 2.52 -11.07
C LYS A 105 -12.10 1.14 -10.76
N GLN A 106 -12.34 0.31 -11.77
CA GLN A 106 -12.82 -1.06 -11.56
C GLN A 106 -11.81 -1.90 -10.77
N GLU A 107 -10.52 -1.83 -11.14
CA GLU A 107 -9.46 -2.54 -10.43
C GLU A 107 -9.32 -2.05 -8.98
N PHE A 108 -9.26 -0.73 -8.78
CA PHE A 108 -9.11 -0.14 -7.45
C PHE A 108 -10.31 -0.42 -6.55
N LEU A 109 -11.55 -0.27 -7.05
CA LEU A 109 -12.75 -0.54 -6.24
C LEU A 109 -12.89 -2.03 -5.89
N TYR A 110 -12.44 -2.93 -6.75
CA TYR A 110 -12.39 -4.36 -6.43
C TYR A 110 -11.45 -4.60 -5.23
N ASP A 111 -10.22 -4.10 -5.28
CA ASP A 111 -9.23 -4.25 -4.21
C ASP A 111 -9.68 -3.53 -2.91
N LEU A 112 -10.25 -2.33 -3.02
CA LEU A 112 -10.82 -1.60 -1.90
C LEU A 112 -11.94 -2.41 -1.22
N ASN A 113 -12.87 -2.97 -2.00
CA ASN A 113 -13.95 -3.80 -1.47
C ASN A 113 -13.41 -5.08 -0.81
N LEU A 114 -12.36 -5.70 -1.35
CA LEU A 114 -11.72 -6.83 -0.69
C LEU A 114 -11.20 -6.45 0.69
N VAL A 115 -10.46 -5.35 0.81
CA VAL A 115 -9.91 -4.90 2.09
C VAL A 115 -11.00 -4.51 3.07
N LEU A 116 -11.99 -3.73 2.65
CA LEU A 116 -13.05 -3.24 3.55
C LEU A 116 -13.95 -4.36 4.08
N ASN A 117 -14.16 -5.43 3.30
CA ASN A 117 -14.98 -6.57 3.71
C ASN A 117 -14.21 -7.67 4.45
N ASN A 118 -12.87 -7.61 4.51
CA ASN A 118 -12.02 -8.65 5.11
C ASN A 118 -10.96 -8.03 6.04
N ARG A 119 -11.41 -7.45 7.15
CA ARG A 119 -10.57 -6.67 8.07
C ARG A 119 -10.01 -7.46 9.25
N GLU A 120 -10.59 -8.62 9.53
CA GLU A 120 -10.17 -9.50 10.61
C GLU A 120 -9.04 -10.42 10.14
N ILE A 121 -8.02 -10.60 10.97
CA ILE A 121 -6.93 -11.54 10.71
C ILE A 121 -7.27 -12.83 11.45
N GLU A 122 -7.14 -13.97 10.77
CA GLU A 122 -7.31 -15.31 11.35
C GLU A 122 -6.36 -15.51 12.55
N GLU A 123 -6.89 -16.03 13.67
CA GLU A 123 -6.15 -16.31 14.91
C GLU A 123 -5.49 -17.69 14.95
#